data_AF-A0A6N2EAM6-F1
#
_entry.id   AF-A0A6N2EAM6-F1
#
_cell.length_a   1.000
_cell.length_b   1.000
_cell.length_c   1.000
_cell.angle_alpha   90.00
_cell.angle_beta   90.00
_cell.angle_gamma   90.00
#
_symmetry.space_group_name_H-M   'P 1'
#
loop_
_entity.id
_entity.type
_entity.pdbx_description
1 polymer ?
#
loop_
_entity_poly.entity_id
_entity_poly.type
_entity_poly.pdbx_seq_one_letter_code
_entity_poly.pdbx_strand_id
1 'polypeptide(L)'
;MKVERITDIQRKEAYIDYRRMYTGNATLSHNPSGSVEVPIEFALEQTALGSIDISVNLLQKIEYPVLTVIDNLKDYIRELSTTGQLS
;
A
#
# COMPACT_ATOMS: atom_id res chain seq x y z
N MET A 1 13.14 -7.88 0.21
CA MET A 1 12.44 -6.73 0.85
C MET A 1 11.18 -7.27 1.47
N LYS A 2 10.87 -6.90 2.71
CA LYS A 2 9.63 -7.29 3.39
C LYS A 2 8.89 -6.03 3.81
N VAL A 3 7.57 -6.00 3.61
CA VAL A 3 6.71 -4.98 4.21
C VAL A 3 6.44 -5.45 5.64
N GLU A 4 6.90 -4.69 6.63
CA GLU A 4 6.71 -5.05 8.04
C GLU A 4 5.36 -4.56 8.56
N ARG A 5 4.99 -3.34 8.18
CA ARG A 5 3.72 -2.70 8.55
C ARG A 5 3.46 -1.47 7.69
N ILE A 6 2.19 -1.06 7.67
CA ILE A 6 1.75 0.25 7.20
C ILE A 6 1.07 0.95 8.38
N THR A 7 1.57 2.13 8.77
CA THR A 7 1.04 2.94 9.86
C THR A 7 0.43 4.24 9.33
N ASP A 8 -0.27 4.96 10.20
CA ASP A 8 -0.89 6.25 9.90
C ASP A 8 -1.78 6.22 8.65
N ILE A 9 -2.49 5.10 8.46
CA ILE A 9 -3.40 4.92 7.34
C ILE A 9 -4.54 5.92 7.48
N GLN A 10 -4.68 6.79 6.49
CA GLN A 10 -5.75 7.79 6.43
C GLN A 10 -6.47 7.65 5.10
N ARG A 11 -7.80 7.57 5.16
CA ARG A 11 -8.65 7.57 3.96
C ARG A 11 -8.73 9.00 3.41
N LYS A 12 -8.45 9.14 2.11
CA LYS A 12 -8.69 10.39 1.38
C LYS A 12 -10.17 10.48 0.99
N GLU A 13 -10.75 11.66 1.16
CA GLU A 13 -12.04 11.96 0.59
C GLU A 13 -11.95 11.88 -0.93
N ALA A 14 -12.85 11.11 -1.54
CA ALA A 14 -12.93 10.90 -2.96
C ALA A 14 -14.40 10.91 -3.39
N TYR A 15 -14.70 11.57 -4.52
CA TYR A 15 -16.04 11.64 -5.09
C TYR A 15 -16.40 10.41 -5.95
N ILE A 16 -15.62 9.33 -5.85
CA ILE A 16 -15.75 8.13 -6.69
C ILE A 16 -16.04 6.93 -5.78
N ASP A 17 -17.28 6.45 -5.79
CA ASP A 17 -17.74 5.43 -4.83
C ASP A 17 -17.02 4.09 -4.95
N TYR A 18 -16.64 3.70 -6.17
CA TYR A 18 -15.97 2.42 -6.44
C TYR A 18 -14.45 2.46 -6.19
N ARG A 19 -13.89 3.62 -5.82
CA ARG A 19 -12.44 3.81 -5.62
C ARG A 19 -12.16 4.47 -4.28
N ARG A 20 -11.53 3.72 -3.39
CA ARG A 20 -11.08 4.24 -2.08
C ARG A 20 -9.60 4.55 -2.13
N MET A 21 -9.22 5.77 -1.75
CA MET A 21 -7.84 6.22 -1.74
C MET A 21 -7.35 6.40 -0.30
N TYR A 22 -6.09 6.08 -0.06
CA TYR A 22 -5.48 6.08 1.25
C TYR A 22 -4.05 6.62 1.17
N THR A 23 -3.60 7.22 2.26
CA THR A 23 -2.17 7.51 2.51
C THR A 23 -1.71 6.76 3.74
N GLY A 24 -0.42 6.49 3.84
CA GLY A 24 0.18 5.92 5.04
C GLY A 24 1.69 5.82 4.95
N ASN A 25 2.31 5.29 6.00
CA ASN A 25 3.75 5.11 6.10
C ASN A 25 4.08 3.61 6.09
N ALA A 26 4.77 3.13 5.06
CA ALA A 26 5.19 1.75 4.95
C ALA A 26 6.59 1.56 5.55
N THR A 27 6.72 0.67 6.54
CA THR A 27 8.03 0.22 7.02
C THR A 27 8.50 -0.96 6.17
N LEU A 28 9.58 -0.74 5.39
CA LEU A 28 10.19 -1.75 4.53
C LEU A 28 11.49 -2.23 5.15
N SER A 29 11.69 -3.54 5.32
CA SER A 29 12.95 -4.09 5.79
C SER A 29 13.73 -4.86 4.73
N HIS A 30 15.05 -4.71 4.82
CA HIS A 30 16.04 -5.45 4.05
C HIS A 30 17.11 -5.94 5.01
N ASN A 31 17.28 -7.25 5.15
CA ASN A 31 18.38 -7.78 5.95
C ASN A 31 19.66 -7.80 5.11
N PRO A 32 20.81 -7.28 5.61
CA PRO A 32 21.06 -6.69 6.93
C PRO A 32 20.94 -5.15 6.99
N SER A 33 20.52 -4.49 5.90
CA SER A 33 20.48 -3.04 5.71
C SER A 33 19.50 -2.26 6.63
N GLY A 34 18.69 -2.95 7.43
CA GLY A 34 17.74 -2.34 8.37
C GLY A 34 16.37 -2.09 7.75
N SER A 35 15.57 -1.25 8.43
CA SER A 35 14.25 -0.83 7.96
C SER A 35 14.25 0.64 7.54
N VAL A 36 13.46 0.96 6.53
CA VAL A 36 13.22 2.32 6.05
C VAL A 36 11.72 2.57 6.02
N GLU A 37 11.33 3.75 6.48
CA GLU A 37 9.96 4.23 6.39
C GLU A 37 9.77 5.00 5.07
N VAL A 38 8.71 4.64 4.35
CA VAL A 38 8.39 5.19 3.03
C VAL A 38 6.94 5.67 3.05
N PRO A 39 6.67 6.97 2.86
CA PRO A 39 5.31 7.47 2.68
C PRO A 39 4.77 6.92 1.36
N ILE A 40 3.55 6.40 1.41
CA ILE A 40 2.86 5.79 0.28
C ILE A 40 1.46 6.35 0.14
N GLU A 41 1.00 6.35 -1.10
CA GLU A 41 -0.41 6.51 -1.44
C GLU A 41 -0.88 5.25 -2.14
N PHE A 42 -2.07 4.76 -1.81
CA PHE A 42 -2.62 3.58 -2.45
C PHE A 42 -4.12 3.71 -2.67
N ALA A 43 -4.64 3.03 -3.70
CA ALA A 43 -6.06 2.98 -3.99
C ALA A 43 -6.54 1.55 -4.18
N LEU A 44 -7.74 1.30 -3.67
CA LEU A 44 -8.50 0.07 -3.87
C LEU A 44 -9.65 0.42 -4.81
N GLU A 45 -9.62 -0.15 -6.01
CA GLU A 45 -10.64 0.03 -7.03
C GLU A 45 -11.43 -1.27 -7.19
N GLN A 46 -12.75 -1.18 -7.01
CA GLN A 46 -13.63 -2.32 -7.27
C GLN A 46 -13.91 -2.40 -8.76
N THR A 47 -13.51 -3.51 -9.39
CA THR A 47 -13.77 -3.76 -10.80
C THR A 47 -15.20 -4.21 -11.03
N ALA A 48 -15.67 -4.13 -12.27
CA ALA A 48 -17.00 -4.62 -12.67
C ALA A 48 -17.19 -6.14 -12.39
N LEU A 49 -16.10 -6.90 -12.28
CA LEU A 49 -16.12 -8.33 -11.97
C LEU A 49 -16.08 -8.61 -10.44
N GLY A 50 -16.08 -7.56 -9.62
CA GLY A 50 -16.03 -7.67 -8.15
C GLY A 50 -14.64 -7.93 -7.58
N SER A 51 -13.59 -7.98 -8.42
CA SER A 51 -12.21 -8.02 -7.93
C SER A 51 -11.77 -6.64 -7.44
N ILE A 52 -10.78 -6.61 -6.54
CA ILE A 52 -10.14 -5.38 -6.08
C ILE A 52 -8.83 -5.22 -6.84
N ASP A 53 -8.73 -4.18 -7.64
CA ASP A 53 -7.45 -3.72 -8.17
C ASP A 53 -6.77 -2.79 -7.15
N ILE A 54 -5.47 -3.00 -6.96
CA ILE A 54 -4.67 -2.25 -5.99
C ILE A 54 -3.57 -1.51 -6.74
N SER A 55 -3.59 -0.20 -6.60
CA SER A 55 -2.52 0.69 -7.08
C SER A 55 -1.77 1.27 -5.87
N VAL A 56 -0.44 1.38 -5.99
CA VAL A 56 0.44 1.89 -4.95
C VAL A 56 1.40 2.87 -5.60
N ASN A 57 1.59 4.03 -4.96
CA ASN A 57 2.53 5.06 -5.34
C ASN A 57 3.47 5.33 -4.17
N LEU A 58 4.78 5.27 -4.44
CA LEU A 58 5.80 5.62 -3.46
C LEU A 58 6.01 7.14 -3.52
N LEU A 59 5.79 7.85 -2.42
CA LEU A 59 5.94 9.31 -2.37
C LEU A 59 7.39 9.76 -2.15
N GLN A 60 8.31 8.81 -2.02
CA GLN A 60 9.75 9.08 -1.98
C GLN A 60 10.52 8.08 -2.84
N LYS A 61 11.71 8.49 -3.29
CA LYS A 61 12.64 7.62 -4.00
C LYS A 61 13.22 6.58 -3.04
N ILE A 62 13.28 5.34 -3.48
CA ILE A 62 13.95 4.24 -2.77
C ILE A 62 15.15 3.75 -3.58
N GLU A 63 16.16 3.22 -2.89
CA GLU A 63 17.38 2.66 -3.49
C GLU A 63 17.24 1.17 -3.85
N TYR A 64 16.00 0.66 -3.92
CA TYR A 64 15.69 -0.75 -4.11
C TYR A 64 14.90 -0.98 -5.41
N PRO A 65 14.83 -2.23 -5.93
CA PRO A 65 13.99 -2.56 -7.06
C PRO A 65 12.52 -2.22 -6.79
N VAL A 66 12.04 -1.17 -7.47
CA VAL A 66 10.71 -0.59 -7.23
C VAL A 66 9.60 -1.61 -7.48
N LEU A 67 9.71 -2.41 -8.54
CA LEU A 67 8.70 -3.41 -8.90
C LEU A 67 8.43 -4.40 -7.76
N THR A 68 9.49 -4.97 -7.19
CA THR A 68 9.39 -5.91 -6.07
C THR A 68 8.77 -5.27 -4.83
N VAL A 69 9.07 -4.00 -4.56
CA VAL A 69 8.47 -3.28 -3.42
C VAL A 69 6.98 -3.05 -3.65
N ILE A 70 6.59 -2.67 -4.86
CA ILE A 70 5.18 -2.48 -5.22
C ILE A 70 4.40 -3.80 -5.09
N ASP A 71 4.93 -4.91 -5.58
CA ASP A 71 4.25 -6.21 -5.49
C ASP A 71 4.01 -6.63 -4.03
N ASN A 72 5.05 -6.53 -3.18
CA ASN A 72 4.92 -6.85 -1.76
C ASN A 72 3.94 -5.90 -1.03
N LEU A 73 3.90 -4.62 -1.40
CA LEU A 73 2.93 -3.67 -0.85
C LEU A 73 1.50 -4.02 -1.26
N LYS A 74 1.28 -4.39 -2.53
CA LYS A 74 -0.04 -4.81 -3.01
C LYS A 74 -0.55 -6.04 -2.25
N ASP A 75 0.31 -7.02 -2.02
CA ASP A 75 -0.06 -8.22 -1.27
C ASP A 75 -0.38 -7.91 0.19
N TYR A 76 0.43 -7.08 0.85
CA TYR A 76 0.18 -6.63 2.22
C TYR A 76 -1.14 -5.83 2.33
N ILE A 77 -1.39 -4.88 1.41
CA ILE A 77 -2.62 -4.08 1.38
C ILE A 77 -3.85 -4.97 1.12
N ARG A 78 -3.73 -5.99 0.26
CA ARG A 78 -4.81 -6.95 0.02
C ARG A 78 -5.18 -7.70 1.30
N GLU A 79 -4.18 -8.10 2.09
CA GLU A 79 -4.41 -8.72 3.40
C GLU A 79 -5.11 -7.76 4.37
N LEU A 80 -4.66 -6.50 4.48
CA LEU A 80 -5.33 -5.48 5.30
C LEU A 80 -6.79 -5.27 4.88
N SER A 81 -7.06 -5.23 3.57
CA SER A 81 -8.41 -5.08 3.03
C SER A 81 -9.31 -6.26 3.38
N THR A 82 -8.77 -7.48 3.29
CA THR A 82 -9.53 -8.72 3.52
C THR A 82 -9.83 -8.92 5.00
N THR A 83 -8.92 -8.47 5.87
CA THR A 83 -9.07 -8.54 7.34
C THR A 83 -9.84 -7.38 7.94
N GLY A 84 -10.30 -6.41 7.12
CA GLY A 84 -11.09 -5.27 7.59
C GLY A 84 -10.30 -4.21 8.35
N GLN A 85 -8.97 -4.19 8.22
CA GLN A 85 -8.08 -3.22 8.88
C GLN A 85 -8.00 -1.87 8.14
N LEU A 86 -8.63 -1.76 6.97
CA LEU A 86 -8.80 -0.54 6.19
C LEU A 86 -10.23 0.02 6.36
N SER A 87 -10.60 0.37 7.59
CA SER A 87 -11.89 0.99 7.91
C SER A 87 -11.90 2.50 7.69
#